data_AF-A0A6D1P2N5-F1
#
_entry.id   AF-A0A6D1P2N5-F1
#
_cell.length_a   1.000
_cell.length_b   1.000
_cell.length_c   1.000
_cell.angle_alpha   90.00
_cell.angle_beta   90.00
_cell.angle_gamma   90.00
#
_symmetry.space_group_name_H-M   'P 1'
#
loop_
_entity.id
_entity.type
_entity.pdbx_description
1 polymer ?
#
loop_
_entity_poly.entity_id
_entity_poly.type
_entity_poly.pdbx_seq_one_letter_code
_entity_poly.pdbx_strand_id
1 'polypeptide(L)'
;MMKKNHITRTIIASAVLFSFNAAAATSYFEARNDAMGGTGVASSHYGVAPLANPALLTKHNSNDDFSLLLPSVGAQVADPDDVSNKADDVKDDWDLFDSAVDNQHGVQQAAANLKHRLQEFRNINADAQVGVSAVAAMANDTLPFALMVKSYGTVSVNGKVNDADLDYLDKVANGTITDVDKNALTSRAFGRAAVITDVGISFAKELETAGQKWSLGVTPK
;
A
#
# COMPACT_ATOMS: atom_id res chain seq x y z
N MET A 1 16.79 -43.74 21.20
CA MET A 1 17.53 -43.17 20.06
C MET A 1 16.53 -42.72 19.00
N MET A 2 16.01 -41.49 19.11
CA MET A 2 14.96 -40.96 18.24
C MET A 2 15.60 -40.44 16.94
N LYS A 3 15.14 -40.94 15.78
CA LYS A 3 15.75 -40.74 14.46
C LYS A 3 15.83 -39.24 14.10
N LYS A 4 17.05 -38.77 13.84
CA LYS A 4 17.43 -37.40 13.41
C LYS A 4 16.57 -36.85 12.24
N ASN A 5 16.02 -37.74 11.40
CA ASN A 5 15.20 -37.38 10.24
C ASN A 5 13.79 -36.85 10.57
N HIS A 6 13.22 -37.16 11.75
CA HIS A 6 11.88 -36.66 12.09
C HIS A 6 11.91 -35.22 12.60
N ILE A 7 12.97 -34.84 13.31
CA ILE A 7 13.14 -33.47 13.85
C ILE A 7 13.33 -32.47 12.70
N THR A 8 14.14 -32.81 11.68
CA THR A 8 14.33 -31.96 10.50
C THR A 8 13.04 -31.76 9.69
N ARG A 9 12.20 -32.80 9.59
CA ARG A 9 10.91 -32.73 8.87
C ARG A 9 9.89 -31.86 9.59
N THR A 10 9.87 -31.87 10.93
CA THR A 10 8.97 -31.03 11.71
C THR A 10 9.39 -29.55 11.63
N ILE A 11 10.69 -29.23 11.64
CA ILE A 11 11.16 -27.84 11.53
C ILE A 11 10.80 -27.21 10.17
N ILE A 12 10.94 -27.97 9.07
CA ILE A 12 10.56 -27.50 7.73
C ILE A 12 9.03 -27.28 7.63
N ALA A 13 8.22 -28.17 8.23
CA ALA A 13 6.77 -28.02 8.24
C ALA A 13 6.29 -26.82 9.08
N SER A 14 6.97 -26.50 10.18
CA SER A 14 6.64 -25.34 11.02
C SER A 14 7.03 -24.00 10.37
N ALA A 15 8.06 -23.96 9.52
CA ALA A 15 8.48 -22.73 8.82
C ALA A 15 7.48 -22.29 7.73
N VAL A 16 6.75 -23.22 7.11
CA VAL A 16 5.74 -22.92 6.08
C VAL A 16 4.47 -22.26 6.67
N LEU A 17 4.24 -22.37 7.98
CA LEU A 17 3.06 -21.82 8.65
C LEU A 17 3.21 -20.35 9.08
N PHE A 18 4.39 -19.75 8.93
CA PHE A 18 4.62 -18.32 9.17
C PHE A 18 4.62 -17.53 7.85
N SER A 19 3.59 -17.72 7.03
CA SER A 19 3.30 -16.82 5.91
C SER A 19 2.93 -15.45 6.48
N PHE A 20 3.94 -14.62 6.75
CA PHE A 20 3.75 -13.20 7.02
C PHE A 20 3.14 -12.61 5.74
N ASN A 21 1.84 -12.31 5.78
CA ASN A 21 1.22 -11.45 4.77
C ASN A 21 1.76 -10.04 5.00
N ALA A 22 2.97 -9.78 4.50
CA ALA A 22 3.46 -8.43 4.31
C ALA A 22 2.78 -7.90 3.04
N ALA A 23 1.57 -7.39 3.19
CA ALA A 23 0.98 -6.50 2.21
C ALA A 23 1.80 -5.18 2.25
N ALA A 24 3.00 -5.21 1.68
CA ALA A 24 3.72 -4.01 1.34
C ALA A 24 3.22 -3.60 -0.04
N ALA A 25 2.70 -2.38 -0.14
CA ALA A 25 2.59 -1.73 -1.43
C ALA A 25 3.96 -1.83 -2.12
N THR A 26 3.98 -2.32 -3.35
CA THR A 26 5.21 -2.44 -4.11
C THR A 26 5.80 -1.05 -4.30
N SER A 27 6.92 -0.78 -3.65
CA SER A 27 7.64 0.50 -3.73
C SER A 27 8.48 0.62 -5.02
N TYR A 28 8.05 -0.06 -6.07
CA TYR A 28 8.69 -0.11 -7.38
C TYR A 28 7.64 -0.50 -8.42
N PHE A 29 7.93 -0.17 -9.67
CA PHE A 29 7.10 -0.55 -10.83
C PHE A 29 7.99 -1.20 -11.88
N GLU A 30 7.53 -2.33 -12.39
CA GLU A 30 8.15 -3.09 -13.47
C GLU A 30 7.08 -3.97 -14.11
N ALA A 31 6.93 -3.86 -15.44
CA ALA A 31 5.79 -4.40 -16.17
C ALA A 31 5.52 -5.89 -15.93
N ARG A 32 6.57 -6.73 -15.87
CA ARG A 32 6.41 -8.18 -15.66
C ARG A 32 5.99 -8.48 -14.22
N ASN A 33 6.67 -7.93 -13.23
CA ASN A 33 6.35 -8.11 -11.83
C ASN A 33 4.94 -7.60 -11.51
N ASP A 34 4.54 -6.47 -12.08
CA ASP A 34 3.22 -5.88 -11.91
C ASP A 34 2.13 -6.73 -12.59
N ALA A 35 2.39 -7.23 -13.81
CA ALA A 35 1.50 -8.18 -14.49
C ALA A 35 1.34 -9.52 -13.75
N MET A 36 2.33 -9.89 -12.93
CA MET A 36 2.29 -11.07 -12.06
C MET A 36 1.67 -10.77 -10.68
N GLY A 37 0.96 -9.63 -10.53
CA GLY A 37 0.28 -9.25 -9.30
C GLY A 37 1.22 -8.80 -8.18
N GLY A 38 2.40 -8.26 -8.52
CA GLY A 38 3.37 -7.74 -7.54
C GLY A 38 4.20 -8.82 -6.84
N THR A 39 4.27 -10.04 -7.39
CA THR A 39 4.95 -11.20 -6.76
C THR A 39 6.48 -11.24 -6.93
N GLY A 40 7.10 -10.09 -7.24
CA GLY A 40 8.52 -10.01 -7.60
C GLY A 40 9.50 -10.47 -6.52
N VAL A 41 9.08 -10.53 -5.25
CA VAL A 41 9.92 -11.09 -4.17
C VAL A 41 10.33 -12.56 -4.41
N ALA A 42 9.54 -13.31 -5.16
CA ALA A 42 9.76 -14.72 -5.46
C ALA A 42 9.95 -15.01 -6.96
N SER A 43 9.34 -14.21 -7.84
CA SER A 43 9.26 -14.50 -9.28
C SER A 43 10.05 -13.52 -10.15
N SER A 44 10.67 -12.50 -9.57
CA SER A 44 11.38 -11.48 -10.33
C SER A 44 12.53 -12.08 -11.14
N HIS A 45 12.67 -11.60 -12.37
CA HIS A 45 13.84 -11.90 -13.18
C HIS A 45 15.11 -11.34 -12.51
N TYR A 46 16.26 -12.00 -12.68
CA TYR A 46 17.52 -11.58 -12.06
C TYR A 46 17.85 -10.11 -12.38
N GLY A 47 17.58 -9.69 -13.61
CA GLY A 47 17.84 -8.34 -14.11
C GLY A 47 17.09 -7.21 -13.39
N VAL A 48 16.01 -7.53 -12.68
CA VAL A 48 15.19 -6.56 -11.93
C VAL A 48 15.00 -6.96 -10.46
N ALA A 49 15.68 -8.03 -10.03
CA ALA A 49 15.73 -8.53 -8.67
C ALA A 49 16.04 -7.45 -7.61
N PRO A 50 16.94 -6.47 -7.84
CA PRO A 50 17.22 -5.40 -6.87
C PRO A 50 15.99 -4.63 -6.38
N LEU A 51 14.97 -4.49 -7.22
CA LEU A 51 13.75 -3.73 -6.90
C LEU A 51 12.89 -4.42 -5.84
N ALA A 52 12.90 -5.76 -5.83
CA ALA A 52 12.01 -6.60 -5.03
C ALA A 52 12.76 -7.48 -4.02
N ASN A 53 13.69 -8.31 -4.51
CA ASN A 53 14.49 -9.24 -3.71
C ASN A 53 15.87 -9.44 -4.34
N PRO A 54 16.94 -8.80 -3.83
CA PRO A 54 18.28 -8.92 -4.40
C PRO A 54 18.80 -10.36 -4.38
N ALA A 55 18.29 -11.26 -3.55
CA ALA A 55 18.74 -12.66 -3.53
C ALA A 55 18.50 -13.38 -4.87
N LEU A 56 17.51 -12.93 -5.66
CA LEU A 56 17.21 -13.50 -6.98
C LEU A 56 18.27 -13.14 -8.04
N LEU A 57 19.25 -12.29 -7.75
CA LEU A 57 20.41 -12.07 -8.62
C LEU A 57 21.22 -13.37 -8.88
N THR A 58 21.16 -14.34 -7.97
CA THR A 58 21.79 -15.66 -8.15
C THR A 58 21.03 -16.58 -9.12
N LYS A 59 19.81 -16.21 -9.52
CA LYS A 59 18.94 -17.01 -10.42
C LYS A 59 19.06 -16.57 -11.88
N HIS A 60 20.26 -16.19 -12.29
CA HIS A 60 20.62 -16.00 -13.71
C HIS A 60 20.93 -17.36 -14.35
N ASN A 61 20.81 -17.45 -15.66
CA ASN A 61 21.23 -18.63 -16.42
C ASN A 61 22.73 -18.57 -16.72
N SER A 62 23.34 -19.70 -17.07
CA SER A 62 24.76 -19.79 -17.43
C SER A 62 25.17 -18.98 -18.66
N ASN A 63 24.20 -18.53 -19.46
CA ASN A 63 24.41 -17.75 -20.68
C ASN A 63 24.00 -16.28 -20.51
N ASP A 64 23.59 -15.89 -19.30
CA ASP A 64 23.28 -14.50 -18.98
C ASP A 64 24.56 -13.81 -18.53
N ASP A 65 24.93 -12.72 -19.22
CA ASP A 65 26.09 -11.89 -18.85
C ASP A 65 25.64 -10.54 -18.26
N PHE A 66 24.59 -9.94 -18.84
CA PHE A 66 24.15 -8.60 -18.52
C PHE A 66 22.65 -8.42 -18.79
N SER A 67 21.99 -7.64 -17.94
CA SER A 67 20.61 -7.21 -18.13
C SER A 67 20.44 -5.72 -17.84
N LEU A 68 19.64 -5.05 -18.67
CA LEU A 68 19.32 -3.64 -18.51
C LEU A 68 17.79 -3.47 -18.54
N LEU A 69 17.23 -3.01 -17.43
CA LEU A 69 15.91 -2.42 -17.38
C LEU A 69 16.06 -0.93 -17.68
N LEU A 70 15.61 -0.52 -18.87
CA LEU A 70 15.42 0.88 -19.20
C LEU A 70 14.35 1.50 -18.29
N PRO A 71 14.35 2.82 -18.09
CA PRO A 71 13.36 3.50 -17.26
C PRO A 71 11.94 2.99 -17.52
N SER A 72 11.38 2.28 -16.53
CA SER A 72 10.01 1.79 -16.52
C SER A 72 9.18 2.72 -15.68
N VAL A 73 8.01 3.13 -16.16
CA VAL A 73 7.08 4.02 -15.46
C VAL A 73 5.78 3.27 -15.22
N GLY A 74 5.25 3.37 -14.00
CA GLY A 74 3.99 2.75 -13.62
C GLY A 74 3.15 3.69 -12.76
N ALA A 75 1.84 3.43 -12.77
CA ALA A 75 0.87 4.09 -11.91
C ALA A 75 -0.21 3.09 -11.51
N GLN A 76 -0.69 3.21 -10.28
CA GLN A 76 -1.77 2.40 -9.73
C GLN A 76 -2.70 3.28 -8.91
N VAL A 77 -4.01 3.11 -9.09
CA VAL A 77 -5.04 3.78 -8.29
C VAL A 77 -5.97 2.72 -7.74
N ALA A 78 -6.27 2.80 -6.45
CA ALA A 78 -7.20 1.96 -5.74
C ALA A 78 -8.17 2.86 -5.00
N ASP A 79 -9.44 2.86 -5.43
CA ASP A 79 -10.53 3.55 -4.76
C ASP A 79 -11.70 2.56 -4.58
N PRO A 80 -11.57 1.62 -3.62
CA PRO A 80 -12.63 0.63 -3.37
C PRO A 80 -13.89 1.26 -2.77
N ASP A 81 -13.76 2.44 -2.16
CA ASP A 81 -14.82 3.11 -1.44
C ASP A 81 -15.49 4.23 -2.24
N ASP A 82 -15.05 4.51 -3.46
CA ASP A 82 -15.53 5.61 -4.30
C ASP A 82 -15.45 6.96 -3.57
N VAL A 83 -14.26 7.26 -3.05
CA VAL A 83 -13.98 8.41 -2.18
C VAL A 83 -14.42 9.73 -2.79
N SER A 84 -14.26 9.89 -4.11
CA SER A 84 -14.67 11.12 -4.81
C SER A 84 -16.18 11.35 -4.68
N ASN A 85 -16.98 10.39 -5.12
CA ASN A 85 -18.44 10.49 -5.02
C ASN A 85 -18.88 10.58 -3.56
N LYS A 86 -18.19 9.85 -2.67
CA LYS A 86 -18.56 9.91 -1.25
C LYS A 86 -18.29 11.25 -0.59
N ALA A 87 -17.20 11.92 -0.97
CA ALA A 87 -16.88 13.26 -0.51
C ALA A 87 -17.86 14.30 -1.06
N ASP A 88 -18.26 14.15 -2.34
CA ASP A 88 -19.25 15.03 -2.97
C ASP A 88 -20.60 14.95 -2.26
N ASP A 89 -21.09 13.73 -1.98
CA ASP A 89 -22.35 13.55 -1.25
C ASP A 89 -22.29 14.13 0.19
N VAL A 90 -21.14 14.02 0.90
CA VAL A 90 -20.96 14.67 2.22
C VAL A 90 -21.03 16.19 2.08
N LYS A 91 -20.44 16.74 1.03
CA LYS A 91 -20.46 18.18 0.77
C LYS A 91 -21.88 18.67 0.49
N ASP A 92 -22.64 17.95 -0.33
CA ASP A 92 -24.00 18.31 -0.69
C ASP A 92 -24.95 18.27 0.53
N ASP A 93 -24.85 17.23 1.37
CA ASP A 93 -25.62 17.13 2.61
C ASP A 93 -25.21 18.19 3.64
N TRP A 94 -23.93 18.58 3.67
CA TRP A 94 -23.46 19.69 4.50
C TRP A 94 -24.05 21.02 4.03
N ASP A 95 -24.00 21.32 2.73
CA ASP A 95 -24.53 22.57 2.16
C ASP A 95 -26.06 22.66 2.36
N LEU A 96 -26.76 21.52 2.30
CA LEU A 96 -28.18 21.42 2.64
C LEU A 96 -28.44 21.68 4.14
N PHE A 97 -27.62 21.10 5.02
CA PHE A 97 -27.72 21.31 6.46
C PHE A 97 -27.43 22.76 6.86
N ASP A 98 -26.37 23.35 6.30
CA ASP A 98 -25.99 24.75 6.49
C ASP A 98 -27.14 25.68 6.10
N SER A 99 -27.71 25.47 4.91
CA SER A 99 -28.85 26.23 4.41
C SER A 99 -30.11 26.03 5.27
N ALA A 100 -30.37 24.82 5.76
CA ALA A 100 -31.52 24.53 6.61
C ALA A 100 -31.42 25.25 7.96
N VAL A 101 -30.22 25.28 8.55
CA VAL A 101 -29.93 26.00 9.81
C VAL A 101 -30.12 27.50 9.62
N ASP A 102 -29.58 28.09 8.56
CA ASP A 102 -29.67 29.54 8.30
C ASP A 102 -31.10 30.00 8.03
N ASN A 103 -31.90 29.17 7.33
CA ASN A 103 -33.30 29.46 7.04
C ASN A 103 -34.27 28.97 8.13
N GLN A 104 -33.75 28.32 9.19
CA GLN A 104 -34.53 27.71 10.27
C GLN A 104 -35.65 26.77 9.79
N HIS A 105 -35.43 26.08 8.68
CA HIS A 105 -36.44 25.24 8.02
C HIS A 105 -35.84 23.90 7.61
N GLY A 106 -36.51 22.79 7.98
CA GLY A 106 -36.07 21.45 7.61
C GLY A 106 -34.79 20.95 8.30
N VAL A 107 -34.32 21.64 9.34
CA VAL A 107 -33.05 21.37 10.05
C VAL A 107 -32.93 19.92 10.50
N GLN A 108 -34.01 19.36 11.06
CA GLN A 108 -34.02 18.00 11.60
C GLN A 108 -33.73 16.95 10.52
N GLN A 109 -34.34 17.11 9.34
CA GLN A 109 -34.17 16.18 8.23
C GLN A 109 -32.77 16.31 7.62
N ALA A 110 -32.29 17.54 7.43
CA ALA A 110 -30.95 17.78 6.91
C ALA A 110 -29.86 17.24 7.86
N ALA A 111 -30.05 17.37 9.18
CA ALA A 111 -29.15 16.80 10.19
C ALA A 111 -29.11 15.26 10.12
N ALA A 112 -30.27 14.61 9.94
CA ALA A 112 -30.36 13.15 9.81
C ALA A 112 -29.64 12.64 8.55
N ASN A 113 -29.79 13.34 7.42
CA ASN A 113 -29.11 13.02 6.17
C ASN A 113 -27.60 13.16 6.33
N LEU A 114 -27.12 14.32 6.82
CA LEU A 114 -25.70 14.55 7.04
C LEU A 114 -25.09 13.53 8.01
N LYS A 115 -25.81 13.15 9.08
CA LYS A 115 -25.36 12.08 9.99
C LYS A 115 -25.18 10.76 9.25
N HIS A 116 -26.18 10.35 8.48
CA HIS A 116 -26.13 9.11 7.71
C HIS A 116 -24.95 9.13 6.74
N ARG A 117 -24.73 10.27 6.08
CA ARG A 117 -23.66 10.43 5.10
C ARG A 117 -22.27 10.43 5.71
N LEU A 118 -22.10 11.09 6.87
CA LEU A 118 -20.88 10.98 7.65
C LEU A 118 -20.64 9.55 8.15
N GLN A 119 -21.67 8.77 8.45
CA GLN A 119 -21.49 7.36 8.81
C GLN A 119 -20.99 6.50 7.63
N GLU A 120 -21.46 6.76 6.41
CA GLU A 120 -20.97 6.09 5.19
C GLU A 120 -19.55 6.55 4.81
N PHE A 121 -19.21 7.80 5.11
CA PHE A 121 -17.88 8.36 4.92
C PHE A 121 -16.87 7.87 5.98
N ARG A 122 -17.35 7.28 7.07
CA ARG A 122 -16.50 6.75 8.13
C ARG A 122 -15.74 5.53 7.61
N ASN A 123 -14.42 5.65 7.57
CA ASN A 123 -13.48 4.63 7.08
C ASN A 123 -13.38 4.51 5.55
N ILE A 124 -13.67 5.56 4.80
CA ILE A 124 -13.36 5.60 3.37
C ILE A 124 -11.84 5.66 3.12
N ASN A 125 -11.36 4.93 2.12
CA ASN A 125 -9.96 4.87 1.75
C ASN A 125 -9.78 4.95 0.23
N ALA A 126 -8.85 5.81 -0.21
CA ALA A 126 -8.34 5.81 -1.57
C ALA A 126 -6.82 5.95 -1.56
N ASP A 127 -6.16 5.18 -2.41
CA ASP A 127 -4.71 5.14 -2.55
C ASP A 127 -4.32 5.31 -4.02
N ALA A 128 -3.32 6.13 -4.28
CA ALA A 128 -2.71 6.30 -5.58
C ALA A 128 -1.20 6.19 -5.45
N GLN A 129 -0.57 5.56 -6.44
CA GLN A 129 0.87 5.36 -6.48
C GLN A 129 1.38 5.57 -7.90
N VAL A 130 2.55 6.17 -8.01
CA VAL A 130 3.27 6.34 -9.27
C VAL A 130 4.74 6.04 -9.04
N GLY A 131 5.44 5.57 -10.05
CA GLY A 131 6.88 5.42 -9.90
C GLY A 131 7.62 5.16 -11.19
N VAL A 132 8.93 5.32 -11.10
CA VAL A 132 9.89 5.06 -12.16
C VAL A 132 11.03 4.22 -11.61
N SER A 133 11.53 3.28 -12.41
CA SER A 133 12.68 2.45 -12.02
C SER A 133 13.61 2.18 -13.21
N ALA A 134 14.90 2.05 -12.95
CA ALA A 134 15.89 1.57 -13.91
C ALA A 134 16.93 0.71 -13.19
N VAL A 135 17.38 -0.35 -13.85
CA VAL A 135 18.30 -1.34 -13.27
C VAL A 135 19.31 -1.78 -14.32
N ALA A 136 20.58 -1.88 -13.92
CA ALA A 136 21.62 -2.54 -14.69
C ALA A 136 22.21 -3.67 -13.84
N ALA A 137 22.07 -4.91 -14.29
CA ALA A 137 22.49 -6.11 -13.56
C ALA A 137 23.57 -6.86 -14.33
N MET A 138 24.62 -7.26 -13.61
CA MET A 138 25.69 -8.11 -14.10
C MET A 138 25.50 -9.51 -13.52
N ALA A 139 25.30 -10.47 -14.43
CA ALA A 139 25.29 -11.88 -14.07
C ALA A 139 26.73 -12.35 -13.95
N ASN A 140 27.04 -13.00 -12.84
CA ASN A 140 28.37 -13.50 -12.52
C ASN A 140 28.21 -14.69 -11.58
N ASP A 141 28.87 -15.80 -11.88
CA ASP A 141 28.77 -17.04 -11.11
C ASP A 141 29.27 -16.90 -9.66
N THR A 142 30.21 -15.98 -9.42
CA THR A 142 30.82 -15.82 -8.08
C THR A 142 30.09 -14.82 -7.21
N LEU A 143 29.77 -13.65 -7.76
CA LEU A 143 29.13 -12.55 -7.04
C LEU A 143 28.35 -11.69 -8.06
N PRO A 144 27.09 -12.05 -8.38
CA PRO A 144 26.25 -11.21 -9.21
C PRO A 144 25.93 -9.91 -8.46
N PHE A 145 25.86 -8.82 -9.22
CA PHE A 145 25.60 -7.49 -8.67
C PHE A 145 24.75 -6.66 -9.62
N ALA A 146 24.13 -5.61 -9.10
CA ALA A 146 23.33 -4.71 -9.91
C ALA A 146 23.28 -3.29 -9.34
N LEU A 147 23.14 -2.32 -10.23
CA LEU A 147 22.85 -0.93 -9.92
C LEU A 147 21.37 -0.71 -10.12
N MET A 148 20.70 -0.08 -9.15
CA MET A 148 19.31 0.31 -9.29
C MET A 148 19.11 1.78 -8.93
N VAL A 149 18.17 2.39 -9.62
CA VAL A 149 17.54 3.64 -9.22
C VAL A 149 16.04 3.44 -9.30
N LYS A 150 15.33 3.85 -8.25
CA LYS A 150 13.87 3.89 -8.27
C LYS A 150 13.36 5.10 -7.53
N SER A 151 12.27 5.66 -8.03
CA SER A 151 11.56 6.73 -7.36
C SER A 151 10.08 6.43 -7.41
N TYR A 152 9.40 6.50 -6.27
CA TYR A 152 7.96 6.28 -6.21
C TYR A 152 7.30 7.32 -5.32
N GLY A 153 6.09 7.69 -5.70
CA GLY A 153 5.19 8.55 -4.94
C GLY A 153 3.96 7.76 -4.53
N THR A 154 3.51 7.97 -3.30
CA THR A 154 2.24 7.43 -2.78
C THR A 154 1.39 8.59 -2.27
N VAL A 155 0.09 8.50 -2.51
CA VAL A 155 -0.94 9.37 -1.99
C VAL A 155 -2.00 8.49 -1.36
N SER A 156 -2.40 8.78 -0.12
CA SER A 156 -3.51 8.12 0.54
C SER A 156 -4.48 9.12 1.14
N VAL A 157 -5.77 8.82 1.04
CA VAL A 157 -6.86 9.62 1.59
C VAL A 157 -7.67 8.74 2.54
N ASN A 158 -7.86 9.20 3.78
CA ASN A 158 -8.66 8.51 4.78
C ASN A 158 -9.67 9.46 5.43
N GLY A 159 -10.96 9.09 5.42
CA GLY A 159 -12.01 9.81 6.13
C GLY A 159 -12.04 9.44 7.62
N LYS A 160 -12.02 10.46 8.50
CA LYS A 160 -12.19 10.28 9.95
C LYS A 160 -13.38 11.09 10.45
N VAL A 161 -14.40 10.37 10.88
CA VAL A 161 -15.65 10.93 11.39
C VAL A 161 -15.61 10.83 12.92
N ASN A 162 -15.91 11.93 13.60
CA ASN A 162 -15.94 11.98 15.05
C ASN A 162 -17.29 11.50 15.56
N ASP A 163 -17.32 10.54 16.49
CA ASP A 163 -18.58 10.03 17.06
C ASP A 163 -19.36 11.14 17.81
N ALA A 164 -18.66 12.16 18.34
CA ALA A 164 -19.31 13.32 18.94
C ALA A 164 -20.14 14.13 17.94
N ASP A 165 -19.70 14.22 16.68
CA ASP A 165 -20.44 14.89 15.60
C ASP A 165 -21.69 14.10 15.24
N LEU A 166 -21.59 12.76 15.22
CA LEU A 166 -22.72 11.89 14.93
C LEU A 166 -23.79 11.96 16.03
N ASP A 167 -23.38 12.06 17.29
CA ASP A 167 -24.28 12.28 18.44
C ASP A 167 -24.89 13.69 18.43
N TYR A 168 -24.11 14.70 18.08
CA TYR A 168 -24.60 16.08 17.92
C TYR A 168 -25.68 16.16 16.84
N LEU A 169 -25.40 15.62 15.65
CA LEU A 169 -26.36 15.60 14.55
C LEU A 169 -27.61 14.76 14.88
N ASP A 170 -27.49 13.70 15.66
CA ASP A 170 -28.65 12.94 16.16
C ASP A 170 -29.55 13.77 17.06
N LYS A 171 -28.96 14.56 17.97
CA LYS A 171 -29.68 15.46 18.86
C LYS A 171 -30.32 16.64 18.14
N VAL A 172 -29.73 17.11 17.04
CA VAL A 172 -30.37 18.10 16.17
C VAL A 172 -31.54 17.45 15.41
N ALA A 173 -31.33 16.25 14.85
CA ALA A 173 -32.34 15.52 14.10
C ALA A 173 -33.58 15.15 14.93
N ASN A 174 -33.39 14.82 16.23
CA ASN A 174 -34.50 14.50 17.13
C ASN A 174 -35.13 15.73 17.80
N GLY A 175 -34.63 16.95 17.52
CA GLY A 175 -35.15 18.20 18.06
C GLY A 175 -34.74 18.52 19.51
N THR A 176 -33.80 17.77 20.09
CA THR A 176 -33.25 18.06 21.42
C THR A 176 -32.39 19.33 21.40
N ILE A 177 -31.65 19.54 20.31
CA ILE A 177 -30.88 20.77 20.05
C ILE A 177 -31.66 21.60 19.03
N THR A 178 -32.08 22.79 19.44
CA THR A 178 -32.82 23.74 18.58
C THR A 178 -31.97 24.94 18.15
N ASP A 179 -30.93 25.26 18.92
CA ASP A 179 -29.92 26.27 18.57
C ASP A 179 -28.68 25.53 18.05
N VAL A 180 -28.52 25.52 16.73
CA VAL A 180 -27.51 24.71 16.05
C VAL A 180 -26.22 25.51 15.89
N ASP A 181 -25.16 25.02 16.52
CA ASP A 181 -23.79 25.49 16.34
C ASP A 181 -23.07 24.62 15.31
N LYS A 182 -22.92 25.17 14.11
CA LYS A 182 -22.22 24.54 12.99
C LYS A 182 -20.74 24.27 13.29
N ASN A 183 -20.13 25.04 14.20
CA ASN A 183 -18.72 24.90 14.55
C ASN A 183 -18.45 23.74 15.53
N ALA A 184 -19.50 23.10 16.04
CA ALA A 184 -19.38 21.92 16.89
C ALA A 184 -18.92 20.67 16.11
N LEU A 185 -19.05 20.65 14.77
CA LEU A 185 -18.63 19.53 13.95
C LEU A 185 -17.11 19.56 13.68
N THR A 186 -16.46 18.41 13.83
CA THR A 186 -15.00 18.28 13.83
C THR A 186 -14.46 17.16 12.94
N SER A 187 -15.32 16.46 12.21
CA SER A 187 -14.99 15.40 11.25
C SER A 187 -14.09 15.92 10.12
N ARG A 188 -13.09 15.12 9.71
CA ARG A 188 -12.03 15.54 8.78
C ARG A 188 -11.63 14.40 7.86
N ALA A 189 -11.19 14.75 6.65
CA ALA A 189 -10.43 13.86 5.78
C ALA A 189 -8.93 14.14 5.94
N PHE A 190 -8.11 13.08 5.93
CA PHE A 190 -6.66 13.17 5.95
C PHE A 190 -6.11 12.74 4.59
N GLY A 191 -5.46 13.67 3.89
CA GLY A 191 -4.60 13.35 2.76
C GLY A 191 -3.15 13.22 3.20
N ARG A 192 -2.47 12.15 2.80
CA ARG A 192 -1.04 11.94 3.02
C ARG A 192 -0.36 11.70 1.69
N ALA A 193 0.82 12.28 1.51
CA ALA A 193 1.64 12.04 0.33
C ALA A 193 3.09 11.86 0.75
N ALA A 194 3.79 10.93 0.11
CA ALA A 194 5.21 10.72 0.29
C ALA A 194 5.87 10.39 -1.05
N VAL A 195 7.09 10.89 -1.25
CA VAL A 195 7.94 10.56 -2.39
C VAL A 195 9.27 10.05 -1.84
N ILE A 196 9.70 8.90 -2.34
CA ILE A 196 10.93 8.25 -1.92
C ILE A 196 11.74 7.91 -3.16
N THR A 197 13.01 8.27 -3.14
CA THR A 197 13.99 7.93 -4.18
C THR A 197 15.09 7.07 -3.57
N ASP A 198 15.24 5.85 -4.07
CA ASP A 198 16.29 4.92 -3.69
C ASP A 198 17.31 4.81 -4.82
N VAL A 199 18.59 4.90 -4.47
CA VAL A 199 19.71 4.50 -5.33
C VAL A 199 20.48 3.45 -4.57
N GLY A 200 20.78 2.32 -5.21
CA GLY A 200 21.41 1.21 -4.52
C GLY A 200 22.28 0.34 -5.41
N ILE A 201 23.25 -0.30 -4.77
CA ILE A 201 24.05 -1.36 -5.36
C ILE A 201 23.68 -2.65 -4.64
N SER A 202 23.14 -3.61 -5.38
CA SER A 202 22.78 -4.92 -4.86
C SER A 202 23.86 -5.94 -5.14
N PHE A 203 24.08 -6.83 -4.19
CA PHE A 203 24.93 -8.01 -4.34
C PHE A 203 24.15 -9.23 -3.89
N ALA A 204 24.44 -10.39 -4.48
CA ALA A 204 23.91 -11.65 -3.96
C ALA A 204 24.93 -12.77 -4.00
N LYS A 205 24.70 -13.78 -3.17
CA LYS A 205 25.53 -14.98 -3.11
C LYS A 205 24.67 -16.21 -2.88
N GLU A 206 24.94 -17.26 -3.65
CA GLU A 206 24.40 -18.59 -3.38
C GLU A 206 25.27 -19.30 -2.34
N LEU A 207 24.63 -19.90 -1.35
CA LEU A 207 25.24 -20.65 -0.25
C LEU A 207 24.65 -22.06 -0.26
N GLU A 208 25.46 -23.05 0.06
CA GLU A 208 25.01 -24.41 0.23
C GLU A 208 25.24 -24.85 1.67
N THR A 209 24.23 -25.44 2.30
CA THR A 209 24.35 -26.03 3.63
C THR A 209 23.50 -27.28 3.71
N ALA A 210 24.10 -28.39 4.16
CA ALA A 210 23.44 -29.68 4.27
C ALA A 210 22.73 -30.16 2.98
N GLY A 211 23.34 -29.88 1.81
CA GLY A 211 22.80 -30.26 0.49
C GLY A 211 21.61 -29.43 0.02
N GLN A 212 21.30 -28.32 0.69
CA GLN A 212 20.28 -27.36 0.28
C GLN A 212 20.95 -26.05 -0.14
N LYS A 213 20.53 -25.51 -1.29
CA LYS A 213 21.00 -24.23 -1.82
C LYS A 213 20.08 -23.11 -1.35
N TRP A 214 20.68 -22.03 -0.86
CA TRP A 214 20.02 -20.83 -0.39
C TRP A 214 20.68 -19.62 -1.02
N SER A 215 19.94 -18.54 -1.23
CA SER A 215 20.49 -17.30 -1.79
C SER A 215 20.32 -16.16 -0.80
N LEU A 216 21.39 -15.41 -0.60
CA LEU A 216 21.40 -14.22 0.25
C LEU A 216 21.69 -13.02 -0.65
N GLY A 217 20.83 -12.01 -0.59
CA GLY A 217 21.03 -10.75 -1.28
C GLY A 217 21.01 -9.59 -0.31
N VAL A 218 21.81 -8.56 -0.60
CA VAL A 218 21.88 -7.33 0.20
C VAL A 218 21.88 -6.14 -0.75
N THR A 219 21.08 -5.13 -0.40
CA THR A 219 21.10 -3.82 -1.04
C THR A 219 21.26 -2.77 0.06
N PRO A 220 22.47 -2.26 0.30
CA PRO A 220 22.65 -1.11 1.18
C PRO A 220 21.89 0.09 0.60
N LYS A 221 21.10 0.76 1.44
CA LYS A 221 20.36 1.98 1.12
C LYS A 221 20.88 3.12 1.98
#